data_AF-A0AA49FKE6-F1
#
_entry.id   AF-A0AA49FKE6-F1
#
_cell.length_a   1.000
_cell.length_b   1.000
_cell.length_c   1.000
_cell.angle_alpha   90.00
_cell.angle_beta   90.00
_cell.angle_gamma   90.00
#
_symmetry.space_group_name_H-M   'P 1'
#
loop_
_entity.id
_entity.type
_entity.pdbx_description
1 polymer ?
#
loop_
_entity_poly.entity_id
_entity_poly.type
_entity_poly.pdbx_seq_one_letter_code
_entity_poly.pdbx_strand_id
1 'polypeptide(L)'
;MKQTGFTLIELVIVIIVLSVLAAVALPRFVDIKGDAVKAAVDATAGAVASAAVLNYSRYQQSTGAATALNVDNACSTLITSALTGLVGQSLPSGITISGEADCNPAASGETKICTLTHSGATSNNTATAQIICTG
;
A
#
# COMPACT_ATOMS: atom_id res chain seq x y z
N MET A 1 22.23 -8.84 55.90
CA MET A 1 21.23 -8.30 54.98
C MET A 1 20.23 -9.41 54.67
N LYS A 2 18.95 -9.24 55.04
CA LYS A 2 17.91 -10.26 54.78
C LYS A 2 17.50 -10.13 53.31
N GLN A 3 17.92 -11.08 52.49
CA GLN A 3 17.46 -11.17 51.11
C GLN A 3 16.04 -11.74 51.13
N THR A 4 15.05 -10.89 50.87
CA THR A 4 13.66 -11.30 50.66
C THR A 4 13.62 -12.04 49.33
N GLY A 5 13.71 -13.36 49.37
CA GLY A 5 13.57 -14.21 48.18
C GLY A 5 12.14 -14.13 47.64
N PHE A 6 12.02 -14.13 46.31
CA PHE A 6 10.73 -14.28 45.62
C PHE A 6 10.11 -15.62 46.00
N THR A 7 8.82 -15.65 46.32
CA THR A 7 8.17 -16.91 46.71
C THR A 7 7.87 -17.75 45.47
N LEU A 8 7.95 -19.08 45.58
CA LEU A 8 7.63 -19.98 44.46
C LEU A 8 6.20 -19.77 43.95
N ILE A 9 5.25 -19.46 44.85
CA ILE A 9 3.86 -19.18 44.47
C ILE A 9 3.72 -17.88 43.68
N GLU A 10 4.55 -16.88 43.96
CA GLU A 10 4.57 -15.60 43.26
C GLU A 10 5.12 -15.75 41.84
N LEU A 11 6.08 -16.66 41.63
CA LEU A 11 6.52 -17.00 40.27
C LEU A 11 5.40 -17.74 39.50
N VAL A 12 4.71 -18.67 40.15
CA VAL A 12 3.64 -19.48 39.53
C VAL A 12 2.44 -18.60 39.14
N ILE A 13 2.01 -17.69 40.01
CA ILE A 13 0.87 -16.82 39.69
C ILE A 13 1.19 -15.86 38.53
N VAL A 14 2.43 -15.36 38.44
CA VAL A 14 2.86 -14.46 37.36
C VAL A 14 2.81 -15.16 36.01
N ILE A 15 3.34 -16.38 35.89
CA ILE A 15 3.28 -17.11 34.61
C ILE A 15 1.84 -17.48 34.22
N ILE A 16 0.97 -17.77 35.19
CA ILE A 16 -0.45 -18.02 34.96
C ILE A 16 -1.11 -16.76 34.41
N VAL A 17 -0.92 -15.61 35.04
CA VAL A 17 -1.50 -14.34 34.57
C VAL A 17 -0.95 -13.98 33.17
N LEU A 18 0.36 -14.11 32.94
CA LEU A 18 0.96 -13.86 31.63
C LEU A 18 0.42 -14.81 30.55
N SER A 19 0.16 -16.08 30.89
CA SER A 19 -0.42 -17.04 29.93
C SER A 19 -1.83 -16.66 29.49
N VAL A 20 -2.68 -16.21 30.41
CA VAL A 20 -4.06 -15.78 30.09
C VAL A 20 -4.03 -14.49 29.27
N LEU A 21 -3.20 -13.52 29.66
CA LEU A 21 -3.04 -12.27 28.91
C LEU A 21 -2.51 -12.50 27.49
N ALA A 22 -1.54 -13.40 27.33
CA ALA A 22 -1.00 -13.76 26.02
C ALA A 22 -2.07 -14.41 25.13
N ALA A 23 -2.88 -15.32 25.68
CA ALA A 23 -3.93 -16.02 24.96
C ALA A 23 -5.00 -15.06 24.37
N VAL A 24 -5.32 -13.97 25.07
CA VAL A 24 -6.32 -12.98 24.60
C VAL A 24 -5.71 -11.86 23.75
N ALA A 25 -4.45 -11.48 24.00
CA ALA A 25 -3.81 -10.37 23.29
C ALA A 25 -3.29 -10.77 21.90
N LEU A 26 -2.79 -11.99 21.74
CA LEU A 26 -2.20 -12.47 20.48
C LEU A 26 -3.17 -12.44 19.29
N PRO A 27 -4.42 -12.97 19.40
CA PRO A 27 -5.35 -12.96 18.27
C PRO A 27 -5.63 -11.53 17.79
N ARG A 28 -5.91 -10.61 18.73
CA ARG A 28 -6.21 -9.21 18.41
C ARG A 28 -5.03 -8.47 17.77
N PHE A 29 -3.80 -8.77 18.20
CA PHE A 29 -2.61 -8.17 17.63
C PHE A 29 -2.36 -8.60 16.19
N VAL A 30 -2.74 -9.84 15.81
CA VAL A 30 -2.65 -10.33 14.44
C VAL A 30 -3.69 -9.65 13.54
N ASP A 31 -4.94 -9.51 13.99
CA ASP A 31 -5.98 -8.81 13.23
C ASP A 31 -5.63 -7.34 12.92
N ILE A 32 -5.18 -6.58 13.94
CA ILE A 32 -4.83 -5.16 13.77
C ILE A 32 -3.70 -4.99 12.74
N LYS A 33 -2.76 -5.93 12.66
CA LYS A 33 -1.71 -5.90 11.64
C LYS A 33 -2.27 -6.11 10.23
N GLY A 34 -3.24 -7.02 10.07
CA GLY A 34 -3.93 -7.22 8.80
C GLY A 34 -4.63 -5.95 8.33
N ASP A 35 -5.43 -5.35 9.22
CA ASP A 35 -6.18 -4.11 8.95
C ASP A 35 -5.25 -2.93 8.62
N ALA A 36 -4.15 -2.78 9.36
CA ALA A 36 -3.17 -1.73 9.12
C ALA A 36 -2.51 -1.84 7.73
N VAL A 37 -2.19 -3.07 7.31
CA VAL A 37 -1.63 -3.29 5.96
C VAL A 37 -2.68 -2.98 4.90
N LYS A 38 -3.93 -3.44 5.08
CA LYS A 38 -5.02 -3.15 4.14
C LYS A 38 -5.24 -1.66 3.98
N ALA A 39 -5.31 -0.91 5.08
CA ALA A 39 -5.45 0.54 5.07
C ALA A 39 -4.29 1.25 4.36
N ALA A 40 -3.04 0.77 4.53
CA ALA A 40 -1.89 1.31 3.82
C ALA A 40 -1.97 1.08 2.29
N VAL A 41 -2.41 -0.11 1.86
CA VAL A 41 -2.58 -0.41 0.42
C VAL A 41 -3.72 0.42 -0.17
N ASP A 42 -4.83 0.59 0.54
CA ASP A 42 -5.94 1.44 0.07
C ASP A 42 -5.54 2.93 -0.01
N ALA A 43 -4.77 3.42 0.98
CA ALA A 43 -4.25 4.79 0.97
C ALA A 43 -3.29 5.04 -0.20
N THR A 44 -2.41 4.08 -0.49
CA THR A 44 -1.51 4.20 -1.65
C THR A 44 -2.26 4.12 -2.97
N ALA A 45 -3.30 3.29 -3.09
CA ALA A 45 -4.14 3.25 -4.28
C ALA A 45 -4.84 4.60 -4.54
N GLY A 46 -5.36 5.23 -3.49
CA GLY A 46 -5.94 6.59 -3.57
C GLY A 46 -4.93 7.65 -4.00
N ALA A 47 -3.69 7.57 -3.50
CA ALA A 47 -2.61 8.46 -3.92
C ALA A 47 -2.24 8.28 -5.40
N VAL A 48 -2.18 7.04 -5.88
CA VAL A 48 -1.90 6.71 -7.29
C VAL A 48 -3.02 7.21 -8.21
N ALA A 49 -4.29 7.01 -7.83
CA ALA A 49 -5.43 7.52 -8.60
C ALA A 49 -5.41 9.05 -8.69
N SER A 50 -5.08 9.73 -7.59
CA SER A 50 -4.92 11.19 -7.56
C SER A 50 -3.78 11.66 -8.48
N ALA A 51 -2.64 10.97 -8.43
CA ALA A 51 -1.50 11.25 -9.32
C ALA A 51 -1.85 11.06 -10.80
N ALA A 52 -2.66 10.05 -11.14
CA ALA A 52 -3.12 9.83 -12.52
C ALA A 52 -4.01 10.98 -13.03
N VAL A 53 -4.95 11.46 -12.20
CA VAL A 53 -5.80 12.63 -12.53
C VAL A 53 -4.95 13.89 -12.72
N LEU A 54 -3.98 14.12 -11.83
CA LEU A 54 -3.06 15.25 -11.94
C LEU A 54 -2.22 15.15 -13.22
N ASN A 55 -1.68 13.97 -13.53
CA ASN A 55 -0.90 13.73 -14.74
C ASN A 55 -1.72 14.03 -16.00
N TYR A 56 -2.93 13.47 -16.09
CA TYR A 56 -3.83 13.73 -17.23
C TYR A 56 -4.18 15.22 -17.36
N SER A 57 -4.48 15.88 -16.24
CA SER A 57 -4.81 17.31 -16.23
C SER A 57 -3.64 18.18 -16.69
N ARG A 58 -2.41 17.84 -16.31
CA ARG A 58 -1.18 18.54 -16.73
C ARG A 58 -0.83 18.23 -18.19
N TYR A 59 -1.12 17.02 -18.65
CA TYR A 59 -0.94 16.62 -20.05
C TYR A 59 -1.84 17.44 -20.97
N GLN A 60 -3.13 17.57 -20.63
CA GLN A 60 -4.06 18.41 -21.39
C GLN A 60 -3.69 19.91 -21.37
N GLN A 61 -2.99 20.36 -20.33
CA GLN A 61 -2.50 21.74 -20.22
C GLN A 61 -1.12 21.95 -20.88
N SER A 62 -0.48 20.90 -21.42
CA SER A 62 0.90 20.95 -21.97
C SER A 62 1.93 21.59 -21.01
N THR A 63 1.75 21.40 -19.71
CA THR A 63 2.72 21.86 -18.70
C THR A 63 3.85 20.83 -18.57
N GLY A 64 5.11 21.28 -18.56
CA GLY A 64 6.33 20.46 -18.74
C GLY A 64 6.71 19.43 -17.66
N ALA A 65 5.75 18.89 -16.92
CA ALA A 65 5.95 17.80 -15.96
C ALA A 65 4.96 16.64 -16.14
N ALA A 66 4.14 16.66 -17.20
CA ALA A 66 3.21 15.57 -17.50
C ALA A 66 3.93 14.42 -18.23
N THR A 67 3.61 13.19 -17.86
CA THR A 67 4.06 11.97 -18.53
C THR A 67 2.97 11.51 -19.49
N ALA A 68 3.32 11.29 -20.76
CA ALA A 68 2.43 10.62 -21.70
C ALA A 68 2.23 9.15 -21.27
N LEU A 69 0.97 8.74 -21.14
CA LEU A 69 0.56 7.37 -20.89
C LEU A 69 -0.10 6.83 -22.15
N ASN A 70 0.74 6.49 -23.12
CA ASN A 70 0.40 5.86 -24.39
C ASN A 70 1.35 4.67 -24.65
N VAL A 71 1.54 3.88 -23.61
CA VAL A 71 2.48 2.76 -23.56
C VAL A 71 1.77 1.51 -23.04
N ASP A 72 2.34 0.35 -23.39
CA ASP A 72 1.97 -0.93 -22.76
C ASP A 72 2.38 -0.92 -21.29
N ASN A 73 1.66 -1.66 -20.45
CA ASN A 73 1.92 -1.75 -19.01
C ASN A 73 2.05 -0.36 -18.33
N ALA A 74 1.12 0.55 -18.63
CA ALA A 74 1.14 1.93 -18.19
C ALA A 74 1.12 2.09 -16.65
N CYS A 75 0.66 1.06 -15.93
CA CYS A 75 0.73 0.98 -14.47
C CYS A 75 2.16 1.14 -13.92
N SER A 76 3.15 0.51 -14.56
CA SER A 76 4.56 0.59 -14.14
C SER A 76 5.20 1.94 -14.50
N THR A 77 4.83 2.48 -15.68
CA THR A 77 5.30 3.77 -16.18
C THR A 77 4.77 4.94 -15.36
N LEU A 78 3.50 4.89 -14.92
CA LEU A 78 2.91 5.91 -14.05
C LEU A 78 3.70 6.06 -12.74
N ILE A 79 4.18 4.96 -12.15
CA ILE A 79 4.92 5.00 -10.88
C ILE A 79 6.29 5.64 -11.07
N THR A 80 7.03 5.12 -12.05
CA THR A 80 8.43 5.46 -12.25
C THR A 80 8.57 6.91 -12.69
N SER A 81 7.65 7.39 -13.52
CA SER A 81 7.76 8.68 -14.19
C SER A 81 6.76 9.72 -13.67
N ALA A 82 5.49 9.34 -13.45
CA ALA A 82 4.48 10.31 -13.02
C ALA A 82 4.46 10.51 -11.50
N LEU A 83 4.55 9.46 -10.68
CA LEU A 83 4.53 9.64 -9.21
C LEU A 83 5.83 10.29 -8.71
N THR A 84 6.98 9.81 -9.17
CA THR A 84 8.28 10.37 -8.77
C THR A 84 8.53 11.74 -9.41
N GLY A 85 8.19 11.92 -10.69
CA GLY A 85 8.44 13.16 -11.43
C GLY A 85 7.47 14.30 -11.13
N LEU A 86 6.20 14.00 -10.82
CA LEU A 86 5.16 15.02 -10.61
C LEU A 86 4.96 15.39 -9.14
N VAL A 87 5.05 14.41 -8.23
CA VAL A 87 4.79 14.62 -6.80
C VAL A 87 5.99 14.29 -5.89
N GLY A 88 7.12 13.84 -6.44
CA GLY A 88 8.32 13.54 -5.66
C GLY A 88 8.16 12.34 -4.71
N GLN A 89 7.15 11.50 -4.93
CA GLN A 89 6.80 10.38 -4.06
C GLN A 89 7.15 9.06 -4.75
N SER A 90 7.69 8.12 -3.99
CA SER A 90 7.83 6.72 -4.39
C SER A 90 6.76 5.86 -3.70
N LEU A 91 6.52 4.64 -4.20
CA LEU A 91 5.71 3.71 -3.42
C LEU A 91 6.43 3.34 -2.10
N PRO A 92 5.65 3.11 -1.03
CA PRO A 92 6.18 2.54 0.19
C PRO A 92 6.79 1.15 -0.06
N SER A 93 7.80 0.81 0.74
CA SER A 93 8.41 -0.52 0.70
C SER A 93 7.37 -1.61 1.00
N GLY A 94 7.40 -2.69 0.21
CA GLY A 94 6.48 -3.81 0.36
C GLY A 94 5.20 -3.70 -0.47
N ILE A 95 4.91 -2.57 -1.13
CA ILE A 95 3.78 -2.43 -2.05
C ILE A 95 4.29 -2.46 -3.49
N THR A 96 3.76 -3.39 -4.28
CA THR A 96 4.03 -3.52 -5.71
C THR A 96 2.76 -3.24 -6.48
N ILE A 97 2.89 -2.64 -7.67
CA ILE A 97 1.79 -2.53 -8.62
C ILE A 97 1.92 -3.63 -9.66
N SER A 98 0.77 -4.15 -10.07
CA SER A 98 0.63 -5.19 -11.08
C SER A 98 -0.67 -4.97 -11.86
N GLY A 99 -0.73 -5.48 -13.09
CA GLY A 99 -1.88 -5.38 -13.97
C GLY A 99 -1.50 -4.76 -15.31
N GLU A 100 -1.83 -5.47 -16.39
CA GLU A 100 -1.78 -4.96 -17.75
C GLU A 100 -2.88 -3.91 -17.97
N ALA A 101 -2.55 -2.66 -17.62
CA ALA A 101 -3.25 -1.50 -18.12
C ALA A 101 -2.51 -0.97 -19.34
N ASP A 102 -2.84 -1.48 -20.51
CA ASP A 102 -2.23 -1.01 -21.74
C ASP A 102 -2.93 0.27 -22.19
N CYS A 103 -2.14 1.34 -22.37
CA CYS A 103 -2.59 2.59 -22.95
C CYS A 103 -2.22 2.71 -24.44
N ASN A 104 -1.79 1.61 -25.08
CA ASN A 104 -1.41 1.57 -26.48
C ASN A 104 -2.06 0.36 -27.20
N PRO A 105 -2.97 0.56 -28.16
CA PRO A 105 -3.66 1.82 -28.46
C PRO A 105 -4.84 2.03 -27.50
N ALA A 106 -4.79 3.08 -26.68
CA ALA A 106 -5.95 3.55 -25.90
C ALA A 106 -6.26 5.01 -26.28
N ALA A 107 -7.54 5.39 -26.21
CA ALA A 107 -7.92 6.78 -26.46
C ALA A 107 -7.52 7.69 -25.29
N SER A 108 -7.28 8.97 -25.57
CA SER A 108 -7.09 9.97 -24.52
C SER A 108 -8.33 10.03 -23.61
N GLY A 109 -8.12 9.95 -22.29
CA GLY A 109 -9.21 9.94 -21.31
C GLY A 109 -9.75 8.55 -20.97
N GLU A 110 -9.29 7.49 -21.65
CA GLU A 110 -9.67 6.13 -21.32
C GLU A 110 -9.10 5.72 -19.95
N THR A 111 -9.94 5.15 -19.09
CA THR A 111 -9.53 4.74 -17.73
C THR A 111 -9.16 3.26 -17.72
N LYS A 112 -8.00 2.95 -17.16
CA LYS A 112 -7.55 1.57 -16.92
C LYS A 112 -7.34 1.32 -15.43
N ILE A 113 -7.28 0.06 -15.03
CA ILE A 113 -7.17 -0.35 -13.63
C ILE A 113 -5.79 -0.97 -13.38
N CYS A 114 -5.10 -0.46 -12.37
CA CYS A 114 -3.91 -1.04 -11.80
C CYS A 114 -4.23 -1.70 -10.46
N THR A 115 -3.60 -2.83 -10.16
CA THR A 115 -3.74 -3.53 -8.89
C THR A 115 -2.49 -3.32 -8.05
N LEU A 116 -2.65 -2.75 -6.86
CA LEU A 116 -1.63 -2.66 -5.83
C LEU A 116 -1.70 -3.94 -4.98
N THR A 117 -0.54 -4.51 -4.66
CA THR A 117 -0.40 -5.72 -3.85
C THR A 117 0.69 -5.50 -2.81
N HIS A 118 0.45 -5.88 -1.55
CA HIS A 118 1.48 -5.85 -0.51
C HIS A 118 2.17 -7.22 -0.35
N SER A 119 3.47 -7.31 -0.64
CA SER A 119 4.24 -8.57 -0.69
C SER A 119 4.60 -9.19 0.67
N GLY A 120 4.37 -8.47 1.77
CA GLY A 120 4.66 -8.92 3.14
C GLY A 120 3.45 -9.42 3.95
N ALA A 121 2.27 -9.60 3.34
CA ALA A 121 1.04 -9.95 4.07
C ALA A 121 0.56 -11.38 3.79
N THR A 122 0.12 -12.08 4.84
CA THR A 122 -0.46 -13.44 4.79
C THR A 122 -1.92 -13.47 4.31
N SER A 123 -2.56 -12.32 4.10
CA SER A 123 -3.88 -12.18 3.49
C SER A 123 -3.78 -11.34 2.23
N ASN A 124 -4.65 -11.62 1.25
CA ASN A 124 -4.71 -10.99 -0.07
C ASN A 124 -5.03 -9.48 0.05
N ASN A 125 -4.03 -8.69 0.40
CA ASN A 125 -4.13 -7.25 0.63
C ASN A 125 -3.87 -6.51 -0.68
N THR A 126 -4.86 -6.60 -1.57
CA THR A 126 -4.86 -5.89 -2.84
C THR A 126 -5.81 -4.69 -2.79
N ALA A 127 -5.46 -3.64 -3.53
CA ALA A 127 -6.34 -2.52 -3.83
C ALA A 127 -6.21 -2.14 -5.29
N THR A 128 -7.22 -1.49 -5.86
CA THR A 128 -7.19 -1.07 -7.25
C THR A 128 -7.12 0.46 -7.35
N ALA A 129 -6.29 0.95 -8.26
CA ALA A 129 -6.18 2.36 -8.60
C ALA A 129 -6.53 2.54 -10.07
N GLN A 130 -7.23 3.63 -10.38
CA GLN A 130 -7.54 3.99 -11.76
C GLN A 130 -6.46 4.90 -12.33
N ILE A 131 -6.09 4.63 -13.58
CA ILE A 131 -5.16 5.45 -14.36
C ILE A 131 -5.85 5.94 -15.62
N ILE A 132 -5.43 7.08 -16.15
CA ILE A 132 -6.06 7.70 -17.32
C ILE A 132 -5.03 7.77 -18.44
N CYS A 133 -5.33 7.13 -19.57
CA CYS A 133 -4.49 7.14 -20.75
C CYS A 133 -4.50 8.52 -21.42
N THR A 134 -3.38 8.91 -22.03
CA THR A 134 -3.24 10.22 -22.67
C THR A 134 -3.46 10.18 -24.18
N GLY A 135 -3.59 9.00 -24.77
CA GLY A 135 -3.65 8.80 -26.24
C GLY A 135 -2.27 8.75 -26.86
#